data_AF-A0A7V3T2E9-F1
#
_entry.id   AF-A0A7V3T2E9-F1
#
_cell.length_a   1.000
_cell.length_b   1.000
_cell.length_c   1.000
_cell.angle_alpha   90.00
_cell.angle_beta   90.00
_cell.angle_gamma   90.00
#
_symmetry.space_group_name_H-M   'P 1'
#
loop_
_entity.id
_entity.type
_entity.pdbx_description
1 polymer ?
#
loop_
_entity_poly.entity_id
_entity_poly.type
_entity_poly.pdbx_seq_one_letter_code
_entity_poly.pdbx_strand_id
1 'polypeptide(L)'
;AFDLHDNKWSDYILNKVDVDAGLLSKPVPSGEVVGELNPELAEELGLPRGVLLVAGGHDQPCAALGAGVVEENIAIDSHGTAEVVSTAFKKPMINDFMYNGYYPCYCHAKNGMYFTFSLNHIGGILLKWYRDNLGYAEVKEADELGIGAYKLMEDKAPKGPSSVMVLPHFNGSGTPWCDLESKGAILGLTMATTRHDIVKGILDSLTYELRINIETMKNAGIKIDELRCVGGGAKSPIWLQIKADITGCKVATLKVREAACLGAAILAGTAAGGYKSADEAVKQTVGLKDVYVPEENSNKLYNEKYNVYKDIYTTLKDLNKRL
;
A
#
# COMPACT_ATOMS: atom_id res chain seq x y z
N ALA A 1 -22.34 -5.86 -3.00
CA ALA A 1 -23.63 -5.45 -3.61
C ALA A 1 -23.78 -3.93 -3.76
N PHE A 2 -22.83 -3.09 -3.36
CA PHE A 2 -22.96 -1.63 -3.50
C PHE A 2 -22.74 -1.21 -4.97
N ASP A 3 -23.62 -0.35 -5.49
CA ASP A 3 -23.55 0.22 -6.83
C ASP A 3 -22.83 1.59 -6.79
N LEU A 4 -21.71 1.70 -7.49
CA LEU A 4 -20.88 2.91 -7.52
C LEU A 4 -21.48 4.04 -8.37
N HIS A 5 -22.42 3.75 -9.27
CA HIS A 5 -23.07 4.76 -10.09
C HIS A 5 -24.19 5.46 -9.32
N ASP A 6 -25.01 4.68 -8.64
CA ASP A 6 -26.18 5.17 -7.91
C ASP A 6 -25.92 5.42 -6.42
N ASN A 7 -24.76 5.02 -5.89
CA ASN A 7 -24.38 5.09 -4.48
C ASN A 7 -25.41 4.45 -3.53
N LYS A 8 -25.95 3.29 -3.91
CA LYS A 8 -26.94 2.53 -3.14
C LYS A 8 -26.69 1.02 -3.26
N TRP A 9 -27.43 0.21 -2.51
CA TRP A 9 -27.40 -1.24 -2.73
C TRP A 9 -28.01 -1.61 -4.08
N SER A 10 -27.35 -2.52 -4.80
CA SER A 10 -27.76 -2.99 -6.12
C SER A 10 -28.87 -4.04 -6.00
N ASP A 11 -30.08 -3.68 -6.40
CA ASP A 11 -31.23 -4.62 -6.44
C ASP A 11 -30.92 -5.85 -7.29
N TYR A 12 -30.17 -5.68 -8.39
CA TYR A 12 -29.76 -6.81 -9.24
C TYR A 12 -28.93 -7.83 -8.47
N ILE A 13 -27.90 -7.38 -7.75
CA ILE A 13 -27.02 -8.29 -6.99
C ILE A 13 -27.78 -8.91 -5.82
N LEU A 14 -28.56 -8.12 -5.08
CA LEU A 14 -29.34 -8.60 -3.94
C LEU A 14 -30.36 -9.66 -4.34
N ASN A 15 -31.09 -9.44 -5.43
CA ASN A 15 -32.04 -10.43 -5.97
C ASN A 15 -31.35 -11.72 -6.44
N LYS A 16 -30.09 -11.65 -6.90
CA LYS A 16 -29.33 -12.85 -7.32
C LYS A 16 -28.90 -13.73 -6.16
N VAL A 17 -28.74 -13.17 -4.97
CA VAL A 17 -28.33 -13.90 -3.75
C VAL A 17 -29.46 -14.04 -2.72
N ASP A 18 -30.69 -13.66 -3.09
CA ASP A 18 -31.89 -13.73 -2.26
C ASP A 18 -31.75 -13.01 -0.90
N VAL A 19 -31.22 -11.78 -0.94
CA VAL A 19 -31.04 -10.93 0.25
C VAL A 19 -31.97 -9.71 0.17
N ASP A 20 -32.78 -9.51 1.22
CA ASP A 20 -33.61 -8.32 1.37
C ASP A 20 -32.74 -7.09 1.70
N ALA A 21 -32.90 -6.01 0.93
CA ALA A 21 -32.24 -4.73 1.16
C ALA A 21 -32.56 -4.13 2.54
N GLY A 22 -33.74 -4.43 3.11
CA GLY A 22 -34.14 -3.99 4.44
C GLY A 22 -33.30 -4.58 5.58
N LEU A 23 -32.53 -5.64 5.31
CA LEU A 23 -31.59 -6.23 6.26
C LEU A 23 -30.21 -5.52 6.26
N LEU A 24 -29.97 -4.64 5.30
CA LEU A 24 -28.70 -3.91 5.16
C LEU A 24 -28.82 -2.50 5.73
N SER A 25 -27.71 -1.99 6.29
CA SER A 25 -27.62 -0.60 6.71
C SER A 25 -27.83 0.36 5.55
N LYS A 26 -28.44 1.53 5.79
CA LYS A 26 -28.54 2.60 4.80
C LYS A 26 -27.14 3.15 4.48
N PRO A 27 -26.67 3.10 3.21
CA PRO A 27 -25.40 3.71 2.85
C PRO A 27 -25.47 5.23 2.99
N VAL A 28 -24.41 5.81 3.55
CA VAL A 28 -24.22 7.26 3.65
C VAL A 28 -22.78 7.60 3.23
N PRO A 29 -22.56 8.79 2.65
CA PRO A 29 -21.22 9.31 2.40
C PRO A 29 -20.35 9.36 3.67
N SER A 30 -19.06 9.11 3.51
CA SER A 30 -18.07 9.37 4.57
C SER A 30 -18.07 10.85 4.96
N GLY A 31 -17.98 11.12 6.26
CA GLY A 31 -18.06 12.47 6.81
C GLY A 31 -19.48 13.00 7.01
N GLU A 32 -20.52 12.23 6.69
CA GLU A 32 -21.90 12.61 7.00
C GLU A 32 -22.19 12.47 8.51
N VAL A 33 -22.87 13.46 9.11
CA VAL A 33 -23.37 13.35 10.48
C VAL A 33 -24.57 12.41 10.47
N VAL A 34 -24.43 11.25 11.12
CA VAL A 34 -25.48 10.22 11.21
C VAL A 34 -26.32 10.32 12.48
N GLY A 35 -25.95 11.22 13.39
CA GLY A 35 -26.69 11.52 14.60
C GLY A 35 -25.81 12.12 15.68
N GLU A 36 -26.30 12.06 16.92
CA GLU A 36 -25.55 12.42 18.12
C GLU A 36 -25.41 11.20 19.02
N LEU A 37 -24.31 11.15 19.77
CA LEU A 37 -24.09 10.12 20.78
C LEU A 37 -25.18 10.22 21.84
N ASN A 38 -25.70 9.08 22.29
CA ASN A 38 -26.66 9.03 23.40
C ASN A 38 -26.08 9.79 24.62
N PRO A 39 -26.82 10.73 25.23
CA PRO A 39 -26.35 11.51 26.37
C PRO A 39 -25.86 10.68 27.57
N GLU A 40 -26.50 9.54 27.86
CA GLU A 40 -26.09 8.64 28.94
C GLU A 40 -24.73 8.00 28.65
N LEU A 41 -24.54 7.55 27.40
CA LEU A 41 -23.27 6.98 26.95
C LEU A 41 -22.16 8.05 26.87
N ALA A 42 -22.51 9.28 26.49
CA ALA A 42 -21.57 10.39 26.52
C ALA A 42 -21.06 10.66 27.95
N GLU A 43 -21.96 10.66 28.93
CA GLU A 43 -21.61 10.83 30.35
C GLU A 43 -20.74 9.68 30.88
N GLU A 44 -21.08 8.43 30.55
CA GLU A 44 -20.29 7.24 30.93
C GLU A 44 -18.85 7.30 30.36
N LEU A 45 -18.70 7.77 29.11
CA LEU A 45 -17.40 7.91 28.45
C LEU A 45 -16.64 9.20 28.83
N GLY A 46 -17.22 10.05 29.67
CA GLY A 46 -16.63 11.34 30.05
C GLY A 46 -16.56 12.36 28.92
N LEU A 47 -17.45 12.24 27.92
CA LEU A 47 -17.56 13.10 26.76
C LEU A 47 -18.65 14.17 26.97
N PRO A 48 -18.54 15.35 26.32
CA PRO A 48 -19.58 16.36 26.39
C PRO A 48 -20.88 15.86 25.72
N ARG A 49 -22.03 16.44 26.11
CA ARG A 49 -23.29 16.22 25.38
C ARG A 49 -23.23 16.86 24.00
N GLY A 50 -23.98 16.31 23.05
CA GLY A 50 -24.00 16.78 21.65
C GLY A 50 -22.79 16.35 20.82
N VAL A 51 -22.07 15.31 21.24
CA VAL A 51 -21.01 14.70 20.41
C VAL A 51 -21.63 14.11 19.16
N LEU A 52 -21.20 14.61 18.01
CA LEU A 52 -21.65 14.14 16.71
C LEU A 52 -21.15 12.72 16.44
N LEU A 53 -22.04 11.87 15.95
CA LEU A 53 -21.68 10.61 15.30
C LEU A 53 -21.50 10.89 13.81
N VAL A 54 -20.28 10.72 13.33
CA VAL A 54 -19.91 10.98 11.94
C VAL A 54 -19.59 9.66 11.27
N ALA A 55 -20.18 9.42 10.10
CA ALA A 55 -19.86 8.26 9.28
C ALA A 55 -18.37 8.28 8.94
N GLY A 56 -17.66 7.23 9.36
CA GLY A 56 -16.27 7.02 9.00
C GLY A 56 -16.12 6.54 7.56
N GLY A 57 -15.02 5.84 7.31
CA GLY A 57 -14.79 5.11 6.08
C GLY A 57 -14.06 3.81 6.37
N HIS A 58 -13.89 3.00 5.32
CA HIS A 58 -12.96 1.88 5.38
C HIS A 58 -11.54 2.38 5.68
N ASP A 59 -10.73 1.57 6.35
CA ASP A 59 -9.42 1.97 6.85
C ASP A 59 -8.48 2.48 5.74
N GLN A 60 -8.50 1.85 4.57
CA GLN A 60 -7.67 2.20 3.42
C GLN A 60 -8.05 3.55 2.77
N PRO A 61 -9.32 3.86 2.45
CA PRO A 61 -9.73 5.21 2.06
C PRO A 61 -9.47 6.28 3.11
N CYS A 62 -9.65 5.95 4.40
CA CYS A 62 -9.27 6.87 5.48
C CYS A 62 -7.76 7.09 5.49
N ALA A 63 -6.95 6.04 5.29
CA ALA A 63 -5.50 6.17 5.19
C ALA A 63 -5.09 7.02 4.00
N ALA A 64 -5.71 6.86 2.82
CA ALA A 64 -5.49 7.73 1.69
C ALA A 64 -5.85 9.18 1.98
N LEU A 65 -7.01 9.44 2.61
CA LEU A 65 -7.40 10.78 3.04
C LEU A 65 -6.37 11.40 4.00
N GLY A 66 -5.97 10.69 5.05
CA GLY A 66 -4.96 11.18 6.00
C GLY A 66 -3.53 11.17 5.47
N ALA A 67 -3.27 10.49 4.36
CA ALA A 67 -2.05 10.63 3.57
C ALA A 67 -2.14 11.74 2.53
N GLY A 68 -3.28 12.43 2.42
CA GLY A 68 -3.54 13.49 1.46
C GLY A 68 -3.63 13.02 0.01
N VAL A 69 -3.95 11.75 -0.21
CA VAL A 69 -4.28 11.16 -1.51
C VAL A 69 -5.71 11.54 -1.87
N VAL A 70 -5.92 12.84 -2.10
CA VAL A 70 -7.23 13.45 -2.41
C VAL A 70 -7.28 14.02 -3.82
N GLU A 71 -6.30 13.67 -4.64
CA GLU A 71 -6.14 14.04 -6.04
C GLU A 71 -5.55 12.85 -6.82
N GLU A 72 -5.65 12.90 -8.15
CA GLU A 72 -5.08 11.89 -9.04
C GLU A 72 -3.54 11.94 -9.04
N ASN A 73 -2.91 10.85 -9.47
CA ASN A 73 -1.45 10.69 -9.61
C ASN A 73 -0.65 10.57 -8.31
N ILE A 74 -1.32 10.51 -7.16
CA ILE A 74 -0.69 10.28 -5.86
C ILE A 74 -1.20 8.94 -5.34
N ALA A 75 -0.30 8.12 -4.81
CA ALA A 75 -0.66 6.89 -4.13
C ALA A 75 -0.09 6.87 -2.71
N ILE A 76 -0.79 6.22 -1.79
CA ILE A 76 -0.25 5.81 -0.50
C ILE A 76 0.36 4.42 -0.66
N ASP A 77 1.58 4.25 -0.19
CA ASP A 77 2.28 2.96 -0.12
C ASP A 77 2.40 2.54 1.34
N SER A 78 1.53 1.64 1.76
CA SER A 78 1.55 1.06 3.11
C SER A 78 2.50 -0.13 3.14
N HIS A 79 3.74 0.13 3.52
CA HIS A 79 4.79 -0.88 3.54
C HIS A 79 4.96 -1.47 4.96
N GLY A 80 4.24 -2.54 5.24
CA GLY A 80 4.29 -3.28 6.50
C GLY A 80 4.67 -4.74 6.30
N THR A 81 4.03 -5.63 7.08
CA THR A 81 4.10 -7.09 6.90
C THR A 81 3.76 -7.48 5.46
N ALA A 82 2.65 -6.96 4.97
CA ALA A 82 2.25 -6.93 3.57
C ALA A 82 2.53 -5.53 2.99
N GLU A 83 2.47 -5.40 1.67
CA GLU A 83 2.58 -4.12 0.99
C GLU A 83 1.30 -3.84 0.21
N VAL A 84 0.73 -2.66 0.42
CA VAL A 84 -0.51 -2.21 -0.21
C VAL A 84 -0.26 -0.85 -0.82
N VAL A 85 -0.47 -0.71 -2.13
CA VAL A 85 -0.43 0.59 -2.80
C VAL A 85 -1.80 0.98 -3.23
N SER A 86 -2.23 2.14 -2.76
CA SER A 86 -3.58 2.61 -2.98
C SER A 86 -3.62 4.01 -3.55
N THR A 87 -4.54 4.27 -4.45
CA THR A 87 -4.61 5.53 -5.19
C THR A 87 -6.04 5.95 -5.42
N ALA A 88 -6.23 7.23 -5.71
CA ALA A 88 -7.52 7.85 -5.89
C ALA A 88 -7.69 8.43 -7.30
N PHE A 89 -8.92 8.45 -7.79
CA PHE A 89 -9.26 8.93 -9.13
C PHE A 89 -10.69 9.48 -9.21
N LYS A 90 -11.00 10.31 -10.21
CA LYS A 90 -12.26 11.07 -10.27
C LYS A 90 -13.46 10.30 -10.85
N LYS A 91 -13.23 9.17 -11.52
CA LYS A 91 -14.29 8.37 -12.16
C LYS A 91 -14.06 6.89 -11.86
N PRO A 92 -15.12 6.07 -11.66
CA PRO A 92 -14.94 4.65 -11.40
C PRO A 92 -14.09 4.00 -12.51
N MET A 93 -13.05 3.28 -12.11
CA MET A 93 -12.17 2.56 -13.03
C MET A 93 -12.58 1.09 -13.04
N ILE A 94 -13.49 0.76 -13.95
CA ILE A 94 -14.07 -0.58 -14.09
C ILE A 94 -13.81 -1.03 -15.53
N ASN A 95 -12.66 -1.65 -15.76
CA ASN A 95 -12.24 -2.16 -17.07
C ASN A 95 -11.50 -3.50 -16.93
N ASP A 96 -11.23 -4.16 -18.05
CA ASP A 96 -10.61 -5.50 -18.07
C ASP A 96 -9.22 -5.53 -17.43
N PHE A 97 -8.45 -4.43 -17.49
CA PHE A 97 -7.15 -4.37 -16.81
C PHE A 97 -7.32 -4.40 -15.28
N MET A 98 -8.29 -3.67 -14.74
CA MET A 98 -8.61 -3.68 -13.31
C MET A 98 -9.15 -5.06 -12.89
N TYR A 99 -10.08 -5.62 -13.66
CA TYR A 99 -10.70 -6.91 -13.36
C TYR A 99 -9.69 -8.07 -13.41
N ASN A 100 -8.94 -8.19 -14.50
CA ASN A 100 -7.95 -9.28 -14.67
C ASN A 100 -6.76 -9.14 -13.74
N GLY A 101 -6.44 -7.91 -13.30
CA GLY A 101 -5.39 -7.65 -12.31
C GLY A 101 -5.85 -7.72 -10.85
N TYR A 102 -7.10 -8.10 -10.60
CA TYR A 102 -7.71 -8.19 -9.26
C TYR A 102 -7.67 -6.88 -8.46
N TYR A 103 -7.77 -5.73 -9.14
CA TYR A 103 -7.81 -4.41 -8.50
C TYR A 103 -9.25 -4.00 -8.19
N PRO A 104 -9.65 -3.91 -6.92
CA PRO A 104 -11.00 -3.50 -6.54
C PRO A 104 -11.19 -1.99 -6.77
N CYS A 105 -12.36 -1.60 -7.28
CA CYS A 105 -12.75 -0.19 -7.38
C CYS A 105 -13.86 0.10 -6.37
N TYR A 106 -13.71 1.14 -5.55
CA TYR A 106 -14.72 1.55 -4.57
C TYR A 106 -14.68 3.05 -4.29
N CYS A 107 -15.63 3.55 -3.48
CA CYS A 107 -15.68 4.95 -3.10
C CYS A 107 -14.48 5.34 -2.23
N HIS A 108 -13.89 6.50 -2.51
CA HIS A 108 -12.95 7.13 -1.60
C HIS A 108 -13.70 7.68 -0.37
N ALA A 109 -12.99 7.93 0.74
CA ALA A 109 -13.53 8.64 1.90
C ALA A 109 -13.84 10.13 1.60
N LYS A 110 -13.43 10.63 0.44
CA LYS A 110 -13.67 11.99 -0.03
C LYS A 110 -14.74 11.90 -1.11
N ASN A 111 -15.84 12.63 -0.90
CA ASN A 111 -16.97 12.62 -1.82
C ASN A 111 -16.55 12.99 -3.25
N GLY A 112 -17.11 12.27 -4.22
CA GLY A 112 -16.83 12.46 -5.65
C GLY A 112 -15.51 11.85 -6.13
N MET A 113 -14.81 11.07 -5.28
CA MET A 113 -13.63 10.33 -5.68
C MET A 113 -13.82 8.83 -5.46
N TYR A 114 -13.04 8.07 -6.21
CA TYR A 114 -12.98 6.63 -6.17
C TYR A 114 -11.55 6.21 -5.87
N PHE A 115 -11.41 4.94 -5.53
CA PHE A 115 -10.21 4.40 -4.95
C PHE A 115 -9.98 2.98 -5.45
N THR A 116 -8.71 2.62 -5.57
CA THR A 116 -8.27 1.23 -5.76
C THR A 116 -7.04 0.95 -4.90
N PHE A 117 -6.74 -0.32 -4.70
CA PHE A 117 -5.47 -0.75 -4.11
C PHE A 117 -4.94 -2.03 -4.75
N SER A 118 -3.62 -2.17 -4.75
CA SER A 118 -2.91 -3.44 -4.90
C SER A 118 -2.69 -4.09 -3.54
N LEU A 119 -2.50 -5.41 -3.52
CA LEU A 119 -2.11 -6.14 -2.32
C LEU A 119 -1.03 -7.16 -2.67
N ASN A 120 0.15 -6.95 -2.08
CA ASN A 120 1.21 -7.95 -2.01
C ASN A 120 1.22 -8.54 -0.60
N HIS A 121 0.92 -9.84 -0.48
CA HIS A 121 0.87 -10.52 0.83
C HIS A 121 2.20 -10.49 1.59
N ILE A 122 3.30 -10.32 0.85
CA ILE A 122 4.65 -10.30 1.36
C ILE A 122 5.25 -8.91 1.09
N GLY A 123 5.50 -8.16 2.15
CA GLY A 123 6.30 -6.93 2.16
C GLY A 123 7.52 -7.11 3.05
N GLY A 124 7.65 -6.27 4.09
CA GLY A 124 8.76 -6.32 5.04
C GLY A 124 8.88 -7.63 5.84
N ILE A 125 7.84 -8.47 5.86
CA ILE A 125 7.91 -9.79 6.50
C ILE A 125 8.96 -10.71 5.84
N LEU A 126 9.26 -10.55 4.55
CA LEU A 126 10.29 -11.36 3.90
C LEU A 126 11.68 -11.04 4.42
N LEU A 127 11.96 -9.75 4.67
CA LEU A 127 13.22 -9.34 5.28
C LEU A 127 13.32 -9.84 6.72
N LYS A 128 12.20 -9.88 7.46
CA LYS A 128 12.14 -10.54 8.78
C LYS A 128 12.40 -12.05 8.68
N TRP A 129 11.77 -12.74 7.72
CA TRP A 129 12.02 -14.17 7.49
C TRP A 129 13.49 -14.43 7.19
N TYR A 130 14.11 -13.61 6.34
CA TYR A 130 15.53 -13.70 6.03
C TYR A 130 16.39 -13.51 7.29
N ARG A 131 16.13 -12.46 8.07
CA ARG A 131 16.83 -12.20 9.33
C ARG A 131 16.75 -13.40 10.28
N ASP A 132 15.55 -13.94 10.46
CA ASP A 132 15.25 -14.98 11.44
C ASP A 132 15.86 -16.34 11.04
N ASN A 133 16.03 -16.62 9.73
CA ASN A 133 16.48 -17.93 9.24
C ASN A 133 17.92 -17.95 8.70
N LEU A 134 18.36 -16.85 8.09
CA LEU A 134 19.65 -16.77 7.38
C LEU A 134 20.56 -15.65 7.92
N GLY A 135 20.00 -14.69 8.65
CA GLY A 135 20.69 -13.48 9.11
C GLY A 135 21.31 -13.56 10.51
N TYR A 136 21.61 -14.75 11.05
CA TYR A 136 22.16 -14.89 12.41
C TYR A 136 23.46 -14.10 12.61
N ALA A 137 24.33 -14.08 11.59
CA ALA A 137 25.57 -13.33 11.63
C ALA A 137 25.32 -11.81 11.74
N GLU A 138 24.38 -11.28 10.97
CA GLU A 138 23.97 -9.87 11.02
C GLU A 138 23.32 -9.51 12.35
N VAL A 139 22.48 -10.38 12.90
CA VAL A 139 21.87 -10.15 14.21
C VAL A 139 22.95 -10.04 15.29
N LYS A 140 23.88 -10.99 15.34
CA LYS A 140 24.97 -10.99 16.31
C LYS A 140 25.84 -9.74 16.18
N GLU A 141 26.26 -9.41 14.95
CA GLU A 141 27.09 -8.22 14.71
C GLU A 141 26.34 -6.93 15.04
N ALA A 142 25.04 -6.85 14.77
CA ALA A 142 24.23 -5.68 15.11
C ALA A 142 24.12 -5.50 16.62
N ASP A 143 23.97 -6.59 17.38
CA ASP A 143 23.97 -6.59 18.84
C ASP A 143 25.32 -6.13 19.41
N GLU A 144 26.44 -6.62 18.85
CA GLU A 144 27.80 -6.19 19.23
C GLU A 144 28.03 -4.69 18.97
N LEU A 145 27.45 -4.16 17.90
CA LEU A 145 27.55 -2.74 17.51
C LEU A 145 26.49 -1.85 18.18
N GLY A 146 25.51 -2.43 18.88
CA GLY A 146 24.40 -1.70 19.50
C GLY A 146 23.46 -1.02 18.48
N ILE A 147 23.36 -1.55 17.26
CA ILE A 147 22.47 -1.04 16.21
C ILE A 147 21.38 -2.07 15.87
N GLY A 148 20.34 -1.65 15.14
CA GLY A 148 19.30 -2.58 14.70
C GLY A 148 19.78 -3.50 13.57
N ALA A 149 19.46 -4.80 13.63
CA ALA A 149 19.83 -5.78 12.61
C ALA A 149 19.37 -5.40 11.18
N TYR A 150 18.18 -4.81 11.03
CA TYR A 150 17.69 -4.29 9.75
C TYR A 150 18.57 -3.20 9.18
N LYS A 151 19.01 -2.26 10.03
CA LYS A 151 19.93 -1.20 9.63
C LYS A 151 21.28 -1.78 9.18
N LEU A 152 21.83 -2.76 9.91
CA LEU A 152 23.09 -3.41 9.51
C LEU A 152 22.94 -4.14 8.17
N MET A 153 21.86 -4.90 7.98
CA MET A 153 21.56 -5.61 6.74
C MET A 153 21.47 -4.64 5.55
N GLU A 154 20.79 -3.52 5.71
CA GLU A 154 20.66 -2.47 4.69
C GLU A 154 21.98 -1.76 4.41
N ASP A 155 22.74 -1.40 5.46
CA ASP A 155 24.04 -0.71 5.32
C ASP A 155 25.10 -1.59 4.63
N LYS A 156 24.99 -2.92 4.77
CA LYS A 156 25.88 -3.89 4.10
C LYS A 156 25.40 -4.35 2.72
N ALA A 157 24.16 -4.06 2.36
CA ALA A 157 23.63 -4.42 1.05
C ALA A 157 24.44 -3.71 -0.06
N PRO A 158 24.81 -4.42 -1.14
CA PRO A 158 25.50 -3.79 -2.27
C PRO A 158 24.73 -2.60 -2.84
N LYS A 159 25.47 -1.62 -3.38
CA LYS A 159 24.90 -0.48 -4.09
C LYS A 159 24.48 -0.88 -5.51
N GLY A 160 23.46 -0.20 -6.03
CA GLY A 160 22.89 -0.50 -7.34
C GLY A 160 22.06 -1.79 -7.34
N PRO A 161 21.60 -2.27 -8.51
CA PRO A 161 20.75 -3.45 -8.57
C PRO A 161 21.45 -4.72 -8.10
N SER A 162 20.70 -5.60 -7.43
CA SER A 162 21.21 -6.88 -6.98
C SER A 162 21.75 -7.76 -8.12
N SER A 163 22.75 -8.56 -7.78
CA SER A 163 23.28 -9.64 -8.62
C SER A 163 22.31 -10.83 -8.70
N VAL A 164 21.40 -10.96 -7.74
CA VAL A 164 20.41 -12.04 -7.62
C VAL A 164 18.98 -11.50 -7.69
N MET A 165 18.02 -12.36 -8.05
CA MET A 165 16.59 -12.04 -8.05
C MET A 165 15.86 -12.92 -7.05
N VAL A 166 14.84 -12.37 -6.39
CA VAL A 166 14.03 -13.10 -5.42
C VAL A 166 12.58 -13.04 -5.89
N LEU A 167 11.93 -14.16 -6.16
CA LEU A 167 10.48 -14.18 -6.30
C LEU A 167 9.88 -14.16 -4.88
N PRO A 168 9.18 -13.10 -4.44
CA PRO A 168 8.82 -12.92 -3.04
C PRO A 168 7.53 -13.67 -2.64
N HIS A 169 7.10 -14.67 -3.42
CA HIS A 169 5.84 -15.40 -3.22
C HIS A 169 5.93 -16.46 -2.12
N PHE A 170 6.42 -16.09 -0.94
CA PHE A 170 6.60 -17.00 0.20
C PHE A 170 5.26 -17.35 0.89
N ASN A 171 4.17 -16.67 0.50
CA ASN A 171 2.80 -16.96 0.94
C ASN A 171 1.82 -16.73 -0.22
N GLY A 172 2.14 -17.27 -1.41
CA GLY A 172 1.43 -16.95 -2.64
C GLY A 172 1.79 -15.57 -3.18
N SER A 173 1.28 -15.26 -4.37
CA SER A 173 1.48 -13.96 -5.01
C SER A 173 0.36 -12.98 -4.65
N GLY A 174 0.71 -11.69 -4.71
CA GLY A 174 -0.27 -10.60 -4.68
C GLY A 174 -0.88 -10.29 -6.05
N THR A 175 -1.52 -9.12 -6.13
CA THR A 175 -1.87 -8.50 -7.41
C THR A 175 -0.60 -8.27 -8.25
N PRO A 176 -0.66 -8.42 -9.58
CA PRO A 176 -1.85 -8.67 -10.39
C PRO A 176 -2.18 -10.15 -10.58
N TRP A 177 -1.41 -11.09 -10.03
CA TRP A 177 -1.57 -12.50 -10.39
C TRP A 177 -2.51 -13.27 -9.45
N CYS A 178 -2.55 -12.91 -8.17
CA CYS A 178 -3.32 -13.57 -7.10
C CYS A 178 -3.24 -15.10 -7.12
N ASP A 179 -2.04 -15.63 -7.39
CA ASP A 179 -1.75 -17.06 -7.45
C ASP A 179 -1.30 -17.55 -6.07
N LEU A 180 -2.22 -18.16 -5.33
CA LEU A 180 -1.99 -18.73 -4.00
C LEU A 180 -1.06 -19.96 -4.02
N GLU A 181 -0.86 -20.59 -5.19
CA GLU A 181 0.06 -21.73 -5.33
C GLU A 181 1.49 -21.30 -5.66
N SER A 182 1.71 -20.00 -5.92
CA SER A 182 3.03 -19.48 -6.22
C SER A 182 3.96 -19.58 -5.00
N LYS A 183 5.23 -19.92 -5.25
CA LYS A 183 6.24 -20.17 -4.22
C LYS A 183 7.44 -19.26 -4.38
N GLY A 184 8.09 -18.95 -3.26
CA GLY A 184 9.30 -18.13 -3.24
C GLY A 184 10.49 -18.81 -3.90
N ALA A 185 11.35 -18.02 -4.54
CA ALA A 185 12.56 -18.52 -5.20
C ALA A 185 13.70 -17.50 -5.09
N ILE A 186 14.95 -17.98 -5.09
CA ILE A 186 16.15 -17.14 -5.23
C ILE A 186 16.88 -17.61 -6.48
N LEU A 187 17.09 -16.71 -7.42
CA LEU A 187 17.65 -16.98 -8.74
C LEU A 187 18.97 -16.23 -8.95
N GLY A 188 19.86 -16.82 -9.74
CA GLY A 188 21.14 -16.20 -10.12
C GLY A 188 22.26 -16.35 -9.10
N LEU A 189 22.16 -17.31 -8.16
CA LEU A 189 23.23 -17.61 -7.21
C LEU A 189 24.51 -18.06 -7.93
N THR A 190 25.65 -17.51 -7.51
CA THR A 190 26.98 -17.93 -7.94
C THR A 190 27.88 -18.12 -6.71
N MET A 191 29.09 -18.65 -6.88
CA MET A 191 30.07 -18.76 -5.79
C MET A 191 30.52 -17.40 -5.24
N ALA A 192 30.28 -16.31 -5.96
CA ALA A 192 30.55 -14.95 -5.50
C ALA A 192 29.40 -14.34 -4.69
N THR A 193 28.22 -14.95 -4.72
CA THR A 193 27.04 -14.41 -4.04
C THR A 193 27.22 -14.44 -2.53
N THR A 194 26.97 -13.31 -1.89
CA THR A 194 26.98 -13.16 -0.45
C THR A 194 25.57 -13.09 0.12
N ARG A 195 25.46 -13.23 1.43
CA ARG A 195 24.22 -13.04 2.17
C ARG A 195 23.69 -11.59 2.05
N HIS A 196 24.57 -10.61 1.84
CA HIS A 196 24.19 -9.21 1.61
C HIS A 196 23.58 -9.00 0.22
N ASP A 197 24.02 -9.75 -0.80
CA ASP A 197 23.38 -9.75 -2.12
C ASP A 197 21.93 -10.26 -2.05
N ILE A 198 21.66 -11.26 -1.21
CA ILE A 198 20.30 -11.79 -1.02
C ILE A 198 19.41 -10.75 -0.34
N VAL A 199 19.89 -10.06 0.71
CA VAL A 199 19.18 -8.91 1.30
C VAL A 199 18.83 -7.90 0.23
N LYS A 200 19.81 -7.50 -0.58
CA LYS A 200 19.60 -6.55 -1.67
C LYS A 200 18.59 -7.05 -2.70
N GLY A 201 18.65 -8.33 -3.06
CA GLY A 201 17.71 -9.00 -3.95
C GLY A 201 16.28 -8.98 -3.41
N ILE A 202 16.08 -9.15 -2.10
CA ILE A 202 14.78 -9.04 -1.44
C ILE A 202 14.23 -7.61 -1.59
N LEU A 203 15.03 -6.59 -1.24
CA LEU A 203 14.61 -5.19 -1.32
C LEU A 203 14.21 -4.79 -2.75
N ASP A 204 15.06 -5.16 -3.72
CA ASP A 204 14.86 -4.84 -5.14
C ASP A 204 13.62 -5.56 -5.69
N SER A 205 13.47 -6.85 -5.39
CA SER A 205 12.39 -7.67 -5.92
C SER A 205 11.02 -7.30 -5.37
N LEU A 206 10.91 -7.01 -4.07
CA LEU A 206 9.68 -6.46 -3.50
C LEU A 206 9.31 -5.11 -4.15
N THR A 207 10.32 -4.31 -4.48
CA THR A 207 10.09 -3.04 -5.17
C THR A 207 9.72 -3.25 -6.65
N TYR A 208 10.21 -4.31 -7.29
CA TYR A 208 9.75 -4.70 -8.61
C TYR A 208 8.29 -5.17 -8.61
N GLU A 209 7.84 -5.90 -7.59
CA GLU A 209 6.41 -6.23 -7.40
C GLU A 209 5.54 -4.98 -7.32
N LEU A 210 5.98 -4.00 -6.54
CA LEU A 210 5.35 -2.69 -6.48
C LEU A 210 5.29 -2.04 -7.88
N ARG A 211 6.40 -2.04 -8.62
CA ARG A 211 6.43 -1.47 -9.97
C ARG A 211 5.48 -2.19 -10.94
N ILE A 212 5.38 -3.52 -10.89
CA ILE A 212 4.44 -4.29 -11.71
C ILE A 212 3.00 -3.82 -11.46
N ASN A 213 2.66 -3.60 -10.20
CA ASN A 213 1.35 -3.07 -9.82
C ASN A 213 1.12 -1.64 -10.36
N ILE A 214 2.11 -0.76 -10.25
CA ILE A 214 2.04 0.61 -10.81
C ILE A 214 1.86 0.57 -12.34
N GLU A 215 2.61 -0.28 -13.05
CA GLU A 215 2.52 -0.41 -14.50
C GLU A 215 1.18 -1.02 -14.94
N THR A 216 0.63 -1.97 -14.18
CA THR A 216 -0.67 -2.58 -14.48
C THR A 216 -1.81 -1.57 -14.27
N MET A 217 -1.77 -0.80 -13.17
CA MET A 217 -2.70 0.30 -12.94
C MET A 217 -2.58 1.39 -14.03
N LYS A 218 -1.36 1.69 -14.48
CA LYS A 218 -1.13 2.62 -15.59
C LYS A 218 -1.80 2.17 -16.88
N ASN A 219 -1.72 0.87 -17.21
CA ASN A 219 -2.42 0.30 -18.38
C ASN A 219 -3.95 0.39 -18.24
N ALA A 220 -4.46 0.38 -17.01
CA ALA A 220 -5.87 0.62 -16.73
C ALA A 220 -6.28 2.10 -16.84
N GLY A 221 -5.34 3.03 -17.07
CA GLY A 221 -5.59 4.48 -17.13
C GLY A 221 -5.34 5.23 -15.82
N ILE A 222 -4.78 4.56 -14.80
CA ILE A 222 -4.47 5.15 -13.50
C ILE A 222 -2.98 5.46 -13.43
N LYS A 223 -2.61 6.72 -13.58
CA LYS A 223 -1.23 7.17 -13.45
C LYS A 223 -0.87 7.39 -11.98
N ILE A 224 0.38 7.12 -11.61
CA ILE A 224 0.96 7.39 -10.28
C ILE A 224 2.33 8.05 -10.50
N ASP A 225 2.50 9.26 -10.00
CA ASP A 225 3.73 10.05 -10.07
C ASP A 225 4.41 10.21 -8.71
N GLU A 226 3.64 10.10 -7.62
CA GLU A 226 4.10 10.24 -6.24
C GLU A 226 3.61 9.09 -5.36
N LEU A 227 4.52 8.48 -4.59
CA LEU A 227 4.24 7.51 -3.56
C LEU A 227 4.43 8.16 -2.18
N ARG A 228 3.42 8.07 -1.32
CA ARG A 228 3.48 8.50 0.08
C ARG A 228 3.60 7.27 0.95
N CYS A 229 4.81 6.97 1.39
CA CYS A 229 5.12 5.76 2.12
C CYS A 229 4.81 5.89 3.62
N VAL A 230 4.12 4.88 4.14
CA VAL A 230 3.87 4.66 5.56
C VAL A 230 4.28 3.25 5.97
N GLY A 231 4.12 2.89 7.25
CA GLY A 231 4.47 1.57 7.76
C GLY A 231 5.95 1.40 8.13
N GLY A 232 6.38 0.16 8.29
CA GLY A 232 7.74 -0.21 8.72
C GLY A 232 8.82 0.14 7.69
N GLY A 233 8.53 -0.09 6.40
CA GLY A 233 9.48 0.20 5.31
C GLY A 233 9.78 1.70 5.15
N ALA A 234 8.83 2.56 5.52
CA ALA A 234 9.01 4.01 5.53
C ALA A 234 10.05 4.51 6.55
N LYS A 235 10.64 3.62 7.37
CA LYS A 235 11.75 3.95 8.27
C LYS A 235 13.12 3.78 7.61
N SER A 236 13.22 3.14 6.45
CA SER A 236 14.48 2.86 5.76
C SER A 236 14.72 3.87 4.63
N PRO A 237 15.67 4.83 4.79
CA PRO A 237 16.02 5.75 3.70
C PRO A 237 16.57 5.03 2.46
N ILE A 238 17.29 3.92 2.66
CA ILE A 238 17.86 3.11 1.57
C ILE A 238 16.73 2.49 0.75
N TRP A 239 15.74 1.87 1.40
CA TRP A 239 14.61 1.26 0.70
C TRP A 239 13.74 2.30 0.01
N LEU A 240 13.52 3.47 0.62
CA LEU A 240 12.77 4.56 0.00
C LEU A 240 13.46 5.11 -1.26
N GLN A 241 14.79 5.22 -1.25
CA GLN A 241 15.54 5.58 -2.47
C GLN A 241 15.45 4.49 -3.53
N ILE A 242 15.58 3.21 -3.16
CA ILE A 242 15.39 2.07 -4.08
C ILE A 242 13.98 2.11 -4.72
N LYS A 243 12.95 2.42 -3.93
CA LYS A 243 11.58 2.62 -4.43
C LYS A 243 11.51 3.72 -5.47
N ALA A 244 12.09 4.88 -5.20
CA ALA A 244 12.11 5.99 -6.16
C ALA A 244 12.84 5.57 -7.45
N ASP A 245 14.02 4.97 -7.32
CA ASP A 245 14.85 4.56 -8.45
C ASP A 245 14.19 3.46 -9.30
N ILE A 246 13.54 2.47 -8.69
CA ILE A 246 12.89 1.39 -9.44
C ILE A 246 11.58 1.84 -10.07
N THR A 247 10.72 2.53 -9.33
CA THR A 247 9.38 2.91 -9.81
C THR A 247 9.40 4.12 -10.74
N GLY A 248 10.42 4.98 -10.63
CA GLY A 248 10.46 6.27 -11.31
C GLY A 248 9.50 7.30 -10.70
N CYS A 249 8.84 6.98 -9.58
CA CYS A 249 7.98 7.91 -8.85
C CYS A 249 8.79 8.71 -7.82
N LYS A 250 8.32 9.92 -7.51
CA LYS A 250 8.78 10.63 -6.30
C LYS A 250 8.27 9.87 -5.07
N VAL A 251 9.11 9.59 -4.10
CA VAL A 251 8.73 8.89 -2.87
C VAL A 251 8.82 9.86 -1.69
N ALA A 252 7.79 9.94 -0.86
CA ALA A 252 7.77 10.81 0.30
C ALA A 252 7.29 10.07 1.56
N THR A 253 7.82 10.42 2.73
CA THR A 253 7.27 9.99 4.01
C THR A 253 6.33 11.06 4.58
N LEU A 254 5.44 10.64 5.48
CA LEU A 254 4.49 11.54 6.15
C LEU A 254 4.97 11.91 7.56
N LYS A 255 4.65 13.14 7.99
CA LYS A 255 4.84 13.58 9.38
C LYS A 255 3.97 12.78 10.35
N VAL A 256 2.73 12.50 9.96
CA VAL A 256 1.80 11.65 10.72
C VAL A 256 1.79 10.27 10.10
N ARG A 257 2.20 9.25 10.87
CA ARG A 257 2.29 7.86 10.39
C ARG A 257 0.96 7.13 10.47
N GLU A 258 0.11 7.50 11.44
CA GLU A 258 -1.24 6.96 11.63
C GLU A 258 -2.25 7.61 10.66
N ALA A 259 -2.04 7.38 9.36
CA ALA A 259 -2.80 8.03 8.30
C ALA A 259 -4.30 7.69 8.36
N ALA A 260 -4.67 6.45 8.71
CA ALA A 260 -6.08 6.06 8.82
C ALA A 260 -6.82 6.84 9.93
N CYS A 261 -6.20 6.94 11.12
CA CYS A 261 -6.73 7.73 12.23
C CYS A 261 -6.82 9.21 11.88
N LEU A 262 -5.80 9.76 11.21
CA LEU A 262 -5.83 11.15 10.75
C LEU A 262 -6.95 11.37 9.73
N GLY A 263 -7.17 10.45 8.79
CA GLY A 263 -8.28 10.52 7.84
C GLY A 263 -9.65 10.52 8.52
N ALA A 264 -9.86 9.64 9.51
CA ALA A 264 -11.09 9.63 10.31
C ALA A 264 -11.27 10.94 11.09
N ALA A 265 -10.20 11.48 11.68
CA ALA A 265 -10.22 12.76 12.37
C ALA A 265 -10.51 13.94 11.42
N ILE A 266 -10.00 13.90 10.18
CA ILE A 266 -10.32 14.88 9.13
C ILE A 266 -11.83 14.85 8.83
N LEU A 267 -12.40 13.66 8.62
CA LEU A 267 -13.85 13.52 8.37
C LEU A 267 -14.67 14.10 9.52
N ALA A 268 -14.37 13.70 10.75
CA ALA A 268 -15.07 14.17 11.94
C ALA A 268 -14.89 15.68 12.16
N GLY A 269 -13.67 16.21 12.00
CA GLY A 269 -13.35 17.63 12.16
C GLY A 269 -14.02 18.51 11.11
N THR A 270 -14.10 18.05 9.86
CA THR A 270 -14.87 18.75 8.81
C THR A 270 -16.37 18.71 9.12
N ALA A 271 -16.93 17.56 9.51
CA ALA A 271 -18.34 17.43 9.84
C ALA A 271 -18.76 18.28 11.05
N ALA A 272 -17.87 18.45 12.03
CA ALA A 272 -18.06 19.31 13.19
C ALA A 272 -17.86 20.82 12.90
N GLY A 273 -17.57 21.20 11.65
CA GLY A 273 -17.37 22.59 11.25
C GLY A 273 -15.99 23.17 11.58
N GLY A 274 -15.03 22.33 12.00
CA GLY A 274 -13.64 22.75 12.25
C GLY A 274 -12.86 23.08 10.97
N TYR A 275 -13.30 22.56 9.83
CA TYR A 275 -12.78 22.85 8.49
C TYR A 275 -13.93 23.05 7.50
N LYS A 276 -13.76 23.91 6.50
CA LYS A 276 -14.78 24.15 5.46
C LYS A 276 -14.94 22.98 4.51
N SER A 277 -13.89 22.18 4.34
CA SER A 277 -13.88 20.99 3.49
C SER A 277 -12.80 20.00 3.92
N ALA A 278 -12.91 18.77 3.43
CA ALA A 278 -11.86 17.76 3.60
C ALA A 278 -10.54 18.20 2.94
N ASP A 279 -10.59 18.92 1.81
CA ASP A 279 -9.40 19.46 1.13
C ASP A 279 -8.65 20.48 1.99
N GLU A 280 -9.39 21.37 2.66
CA GLU A 280 -8.80 22.32 3.60
C GLU A 280 -8.15 21.60 4.78
N ALA A 281 -8.86 20.64 5.38
CA ALA A 281 -8.37 19.85 6.50
C ALA A 281 -7.07 19.10 6.13
N VAL A 282 -7.05 18.42 4.98
CA VAL A 282 -5.87 17.73 4.45
C VAL A 282 -4.71 18.71 4.29
N LYS A 283 -4.93 19.87 3.66
CA LYS A 283 -3.87 20.87 3.44
C LYS A 283 -3.26 21.38 4.75
N GLN A 284 -4.04 21.48 5.82
CA GLN A 284 -3.59 21.99 7.11
C GLN A 284 -2.94 20.91 8.00
N THR A 285 -3.33 19.65 7.84
CA THR A 285 -2.95 18.57 8.78
C THR A 285 -1.97 17.55 8.19
N VAL A 286 -1.99 17.35 6.87
CA VAL A 286 -1.10 16.41 6.19
C VAL A 286 0.17 17.13 5.74
N GLY A 287 1.31 16.65 6.24
CA GLY A 287 2.62 17.17 5.85
C GLY A 287 3.57 16.07 5.43
N LEU A 288 4.30 16.30 4.34
CA LEU A 288 5.44 15.47 3.96
C LEU A 288 6.62 15.72 4.92
N LYS A 289 7.46 14.71 5.12
CA LYS A 289 8.65 14.79 5.96
C LYS A 289 9.93 14.68 5.12
N ASP A 290 10.23 13.48 4.62
CA ASP A 290 11.41 13.21 3.80
C ASP A 290 10.96 12.91 2.36
N VAL A 291 11.74 13.33 1.37
CA VAL A 291 11.42 13.16 -0.06
C VAL A 291 12.63 12.59 -0.79
N TYR A 292 12.39 11.56 -1.59
CA TYR A 292 13.35 10.84 -2.40
C TYR A 292 12.94 10.94 -3.86
N VAL A 293 13.87 11.33 -4.71
CA VAL A 293 13.63 11.47 -6.16
C VAL A 293 14.43 10.42 -6.91
N PRO A 294 13.90 9.87 -8.02
CA PRO A 294 14.62 8.87 -8.80
C PRO A 294 15.96 9.42 -9.30
N GLU A 295 17.04 8.68 -9.07
CA GLU A 295 18.34 8.99 -9.64
C GLU A 295 18.45 8.40 -11.04
N GLU A 296 18.72 9.23 -12.06
CA GLU A 296 18.66 8.84 -13.48
C GLU A 296 19.54 7.61 -13.80
N ASN A 297 20.79 7.60 -13.33
CA ASN A 297 21.71 6.49 -13.55
C ASN A 297 21.24 5.20 -12.86
N SER A 298 20.74 5.32 -11.62
CA SER A 298 20.24 4.19 -10.83
C SER A 298 18.98 3.61 -11.48
N ASN A 299 18.03 4.47 -11.85
CA ASN A 299 16.80 4.10 -12.56
C ASN A 299 17.09 3.35 -13.86
N LYS A 300 18.06 3.81 -14.66
CA LYS A 300 18.47 3.12 -15.89
C LYS A 300 18.94 1.68 -15.61
N LEU A 301 19.80 1.49 -14.61
CA LEU A 301 20.30 0.16 -14.25
C LEU A 301 19.19 -0.75 -13.73
N TYR A 302 18.27 -0.22 -12.90
CA TYR A 302 17.13 -1.00 -12.43
C TYR A 302 16.14 -1.34 -13.54
N ASN A 303 15.96 -0.49 -14.55
CA ASN A 303 15.11 -0.76 -15.71
C ASN A 303 15.59 -1.98 -16.50
N GLU A 304 16.91 -2.13 -16.69
CA GLU A 304 17.49 -3.31 -17.36
C GLU A 304 17.16 -4.59 -16.60
N LYS A 305 17.31 -4.56 -15.28
CA LYS A 305 17.04 -5.68 -14.37
C LYS A 305 15.55 -5.99 -14.23
N TYR A 306 14.71 -4.96 -14.25
CA TYR A 306 13.25 -5.10 -14.19
C TYR A 306 12.69 -5.91 -15.37
N ASN A 307 13.25 -5.74 -16.57
CA ASN A 307 12.83 -6.52 -17.73
C ASN A 307 13.04 -8.02 -17.53
N VAL A 308 14.15 -8.41 -16.89
CA VAL A 308 14.39 -9.80 -16.50
C VAL A 308 13.44 -10.25 -15.40
N TYR A 309 13.17 -9.37 -14.42
CA TYR A 309 12.30 -9.70 -13.28
C TYR A 309 10.88 -10.10 -13.71
N LYS A 310 10.29 -9.39 -14.69
CA LYS A 310 8.94 -9.67 -15.20
C LYS A 310 8.76 -11.10 -15.73
N ASP A 311 9.83 -11.73 -16.21
CA ASP A 311 9.76 -13.07 -16.77
C ASP A 311 9.75 -14.17 -15.70
N ILE A 312 10.16 -13.85 -14.46
CA ILE A 312 10.43 -14.83 -13.40
C ILE A 312 9.16 -15.59 -13.01
N TYR A 313 8.08 -14.87 -12.66
CA TYR A 313 6.85 -15.50 -12.21
C TYR A 313 6.31 -16.47 -13.27
N THR A 314 6.17 -16.01 -14.52
CA THR A 314 5.64 -16.83 -15.63
C THR A 314 6.52 -18.06 -15.88
N THR A 315 7.85 -17.91 -15.79
CA THR A 315 8.80 -19.02 -15.98
C THR A 315 8.70 -20.06 -14.87
N LEU A 316 8.50 -19.65 -13.62
CA LEU A 316 8.46 -20.55 -12.47
C LEU A 316 7.07 -21.11 -12.15
N LYS A 317 6.01 -20.53 -12.69
CA LYS A 317 4.62 -20.85 -12.34
C LYS A 317 4.30 -22.35 -12.40
N ASP A 318 4.55 -22.98 -13.54
CA ASP A 318 4.20 -24.40 -13.72
C ASP A 318 5.13 -25.34 -12.95
N LEU A 319 6.38 -24.93 -12.70
CA LEU A 319 7.32 -25.68 -11.88
C LEU A 319 6.90 -25.64 -10.40
N ASN A 320 6.51 -24.47 -9.90
CA ASN A 320 6.10 -24.28 -8.50
C ASN A 320 4.86 -25.10 -8.13
N LYS A 321 3.91 -25.29 -9.07
CA LYS A 321 2.74 -26.15 -8.87
C LYS A 321 3.08 -27.64 -8.68
N ARG A 322 4.29 -28.06 -9.06
CA ARG A 322 4.75 -29.46 -9.00
C ARG A 322 5.66 -29.75 -7.80
N LEU A 323 6.06 -28.72 -7.06
CA LEU A 323 6.83 -28.82 -5.81
C LEU A 323 5.88 -28.84 -4.61
#